data_AF-F4PIQ1-F1
#
_entry.id   AF-F4PIQ1-F1
#
_cell.length_a   1.000
_cell.length_b   1.000
_cell.length_c   1.000
_cell.angle_alpha   90.00
_cell.angle_beta   90.00
_cell.angle_gamma   90.00
#
_symmetry.space_group_name_H-M   'P 1'
#
loop_
_entity.id
_entity.type
_entity.pdbx_description
1 polymer ?
#
loop_
_entity_poly.entity_id
_entity_poly.type
_entity_poly.pdbx_seq_one_letter_code
_entity_poly.pdbx_strand_id
1 'polypeptide(L)' 'MSNFTGFLYKTVFSRNSTFITAAIITGFVFEQSVHGVVDVAFASANSGKIWKDVYAQRQAKGISE' A
#
# COMPACT_ATOMS: atom_id res chain seq x y z
N MET A 1 -14.61 -21.88 17.72
CA MET A 1 -13.63 -21.09 16.92
C MET A 1 -13.58 -21.68 15.53
N SER A 2 -13.60 -20.86 14.47
CA SER A 2 -13.45 -21.36 13.10
C SER A 2 -12.10 -22.06 12.93
N ASN A 3 -12.02 -23.05 12.04
CA ASN A 3 -10.77 -23.78 11.75
C ASN A 3 -9.63 -22.82 11.34
N PHE A 4 -9.98 -21.73 10.65
CA PHE A 4 -9.04 -20.68 10.23
C PHE A 4 -8.52 -19.86 11.41
N THR A 5 -9.40 -19.40 12.30
CA THR A 5 -9.01 -18.64 13.50
C THR A 5 -8.13 -19.50 14.43
N GLY A 6 -8.45 -20.79 14.58
CA GLY A 6 -7.65 -21.73 15.36
C GLY A 6 -6.25 -21.97 14.76
N PHE A 7 -6.15 -22.04 13.44
CA PHE A 7 -4.87 -22.17 12.73
C PHE A 7 -4.00 -20.92 12.91
N LEU A 8 -4.54 -19.73 12.68
CA LEU A 8 -3.82 -18.48 12.88
C LEU A 8 -3.33 -18.31 14.31
N TYR A 9 -4.17 -18.66 15.29
CA TYR A 9 -3.77 -18.60 16.69
C TYR A 9 -2.59 -19.52 16.99
N LYS A 10 -2.66 -20.78 16.56
CA LYS A 10 -1.58 -21.75 16.81
C LYS A 10 -0.29 -21.36 16.11
N THR A 11 -0.36 -20.87 14.88
CA THR A 11 0.81 -20.62 14.03
C THR A 11 1.46 -19.25 14.26
N VAL A 12 0.66 -18.21 14.55
CA VAL A 12 1.16 -16.82 14.59
C VAL A 12 0.99 -16.20 15.97
N PHE A 13 -0.17 -16.36 16.61
CA PHE A 13 -0.51 -15.62 17.83
C PHE A 13 -0.20 -16.37 19.14
N SER A 14 0.24 -17.64 19.10
CA SER A 14 0.42 -18.47 20.30
C SER A 14 1.70 -18.15 21.09
N ARG A 15 2.73 -17.62 20.42
CA ARG A 15 4.02 -17.26 21.03
C ARG A 15 4.31 -15.79 20.83
N ASN A 16 4.66 -15.09 21.91
CA ASN A 16 4.94 -13.65 21.88
C ASN A 16 6.03 -13.28 20.87
N SER A 17 7.11 -14.07 20.77
CA SER A 17 8.17 -13.82 19.80
C SER A 17 7.67 -13.93 18.35
N THR A 18 6.94 -14.99 18.01
CA THR A 18 6.34 -15.18 16.69
C THR A 18 5.31 -14.09 16.37
N PHE A 19 4.52 -13.68 17.35
CA PHE A 19 3.57 -12.59 17.21
C PHE A 19 4.26 -11.27 16.91
N ILE A 20 5.31 -10.91 17.66
CA ILE A 20 6.07 -9.67 17.45
C ILE A 20 6.72 -9.68 16.06
N THR A 21 7.35 -10.79 15.66
CA THR A 21 7.93 -10.93 14.32
C THR A 21 6.88 -10.75 13.22
N ALA A 22 5.71 -11.38 13.36
CA ALA A 22 4.62 -11.25 12.41
C ALA A 22 4.08 -9.81 12.34
N ALA A 23 3.97 -9.13 13.49
CA ALA A 23 3.53 -7.74 13.55
C ALA A 23 4.49 -6.79 12.82
N ILE A 24 5.80 -6.97 13.02
CA ILE A 24 6.83 -6.15 12.34
C ILE A 24 6.77 -6.37 10.82
N ILE A 25 6.77 -7.63 10.36
CA ILE A 25 6.70 -7.95 8.93
C ILE A 25 5.43 -7.39 8.31
N THR A 26 4.29 -7.56 9.00
CA THR A 26 3.01 -7.04 8.53
C THR A 26 3.03 -5.52 8.45
N GLY A 27 3.64 -4.82 9.42
CA GLY A 27 3.80 -3.37 9.38
C GLY A 27 4.51 -2.89 8.13
N PHE A 28 5.66 -3.48 7.78
CA PHE A 28 6.42 -3.11 6.57
C PHE A 28 5.64 -3.37 5.28
N VAL A 29 5.01 -4.55 5.15
CA VAL A 29 4.24 -4.90 3.95
C VAL A 29 2.98 -4.04 3.84
N PHE A 30 2.33 -3.74 4.97
CA PHE A 30 1.15 -2.90 5.03
C PHE A 30 1.48 -1.45 4.64
N GLU A 31 2.58 -0.89 5.14
CA GLU A 31 3.01 0.47 4.78
C GLU A 31 3.20 0.60 3.26
N GLN A 32 3.98 -0.30 2.64
CA GLN A 32 4.24 -0.25 1.20
C GLN A 32 2.96 -0.40 0.37
N SER A 33 2.11 -1.36 0.75
CA SER A 33 0.88 -1.63 0.02
C SER A 33 -0.13 -0.48 0.15
N VAL A 34 -0.35 0.04 1.36
CA VAL A 34 -1.28 1.14 1.58
C VAL A 34 -0.79 2.42 0.93
N HIS A 35 0.51 2.73 1.01
CA HIS A 35 1.06 3.91 0.33
C HIS A 35 0.79 3.85 -1.17
N GLY A 36 1.10 2.72 -1.83
CA GLY A 36 0.84 2.53 -3.25
C GLY A 36 -0.64 2.60 -3.62
N VAL A 37 -1.52 1.98 -2.83
CA VAL A 37 -2.97 2.02 -3.06
C VAL A 37 -3.51 3.43 -2.93
N VAL A 38 -3.11 4.17 -1.89
CA VAL A 38 -3.56 5.54 -1.65
C VAL A 38 -3.07 6.47 -2.75
N ASP A 39 -1.81 6.35 -3.18
CA ASP A 39 -1.28 7.15 -4.28
C ASP A 39 -2.03 6.91 -5.59
N VAL A 40 -2.34 5.66 -5.91
CA VAL A 40 -3.12 5.32 -7.10
C VAL A 40 -4.55 5.83 -7.00
N ALA A 41 -5.21 5.65 -5.85
CA ALA A 41 -6.56 6.14 -5.62
C ALA A 41 -6.63 7.67 -5.71
N PHE A 42 -5.67 8.36 -5.08
CA PHE A 42 -5.56 9.81 -5.13
C PHE A 42 -5.26 10.31 -6.55
N ALA A 43 -4.36 9.62 -7.27
CA ALA A 43 -4.03 9.93 -8.65
C ALA A 43 -5.22 9.78 -9.59
N SER A 44 -5.98 8.70 -9.43
CA SER A 44 -7.19 8.46 -10.21
C SER A 44 -8.24 9.52 -9.93
N ALA A 45 -8.47 9.87 -8.67
CA ALA A 45 -9.45 10.89 -8.29
C ALA A 45 -9.08 12.31 -8.78
N ASN A 46 -7.78 12.62 -8.90
CA ASN A 46 -7.27 13.93 -9.32
C ASN A 46 -6.63 13.92 -10.72
N SER A 47 -7.02 12.98 -11.56
CA SER A 47 -6.45 12.83 -12.89
C SER A 47 -6.58 14.12 -13.71
N GLY A 48 -5.50 14.50 -14.39
CA GLY A 48 -5.41 15.72 -15.20
C GLY A 48 -5.15 17.00 -14.40
N LYS A 49 -5.20 16.95 -13.06
CA LYS A 49 -4.88 18.10 -12.18
C LYS A 49 -3.49 17.99 -11.56
N ILE A 50 -3.01 16.76 -11.34
CA ILE A 50 -1.72 16.53 -10.70
C ILE A 50 -0.62 16.95 -11.67
N TRP A 51 0.46 17.53 -11.13
CA TRP A 51 1.61 17.99 -11.92
C TRP A 51 2.13 16.95 -12.90
N LYS A 52 2.21 15.66 -12.50
CA LYS A 52 2.63 14.57 -13.39
C LYS A 52 1.80 14.49 -14.68
N ASP A 53 0.49 14.69 -14.59
CA ASP A 53 -0.43 14.64 -15.73
C ASP A 53 -0.34 15.92 -16.56
N VAL A 54 -0.27 17.08 -15.88
CA VAL A 54 -0.12 18.39 -16.54
C VAL A 54 1.21 18.48 -17.30
N TYR A 55 2.29 17.99 -16.70
CA TYR A 55 3.61 17.94 -17.29
C TYR A 55 3.64 17.02 -18.50
N ALA A 56 3.06 15.81 -18.40
CA ALA A 56 2.91 14.91 -19.54
C ALA A 56 2.13 15.58 -20.69
N GLN A 57 1.06 16.32 -20.39
CA GLN A 57 0.31 17.08 -21.39
C GLN A 57 1.11 18.25 -22.00
N ARG A 58 1.95 18.93 -21.23
CA ARG A 58 2.82 20.02 -21.71
C ARG A 58 3.92 19.51 -22.64
N GLN A 59 4.59 18.43 -22.24
CA GLN A 59 5.58 17.75 -23.08
C GLN A 59 4.96 17.28 -24.40
N ALA A 60 3.77 16.68 -24.36
CA ALA A 60 3.05 16.27 -25.57
C ALA A 60 2.71 17.43 -26.51
N LYS A 61 2.60 18.66 -25.99
CA LYS A 61 2.36 19.89 -26.75
C LYS A 61 3.64 20.57 -27.23
N GLY A 62 4.82 19.99 -26.98
CA GLY A 62 6.11 20.59 -27.34
C GLY A 62 6.45 21.84 -26.52
N ILE A 63 5.76 22.05 -25.40
CA ILE A 63 6.03 23.15 -24.48
C ILE A 63 7.01 22.58 -23.44
N SER A 64 8.30 22.89 -23.61
CA SER A 64 9.33 22.53 -22.62
C SER A 64 9.11 23.32 -21.33
N GLU A 65 9.44 22.67 -20.21
CA GLU A 65 9.26 23.06 -18.79
C GLU A 65 8.56 24.39 -18.49
#